data_AF-A0AA35XAC2-F1
#
_entry.id   AF-A0AA35XAC2-F1
#
_cell.length_a   1.000
_cell.length_b   1.000
_cell.length_c   1.000
_cell.angle_alpha   90.00
_cell.angle_beta   90.00
_cell.angle_gamma   90.00
#
_symmetry.space_group_name_H-M   'P 1'
#
loop_
_entity.id
_entity.type
_entity.pdbx_description
1 polymer ?
#
loop_
_entity_poly.entity_id
_entity_poly.type
_entity_poly.pdbx_seq_one_letter_code
_entity_poly.pdbx_strand_id
1 'polypeptide(L)'
;MAVLLQAGATSSISPSMSRRGWWAERPSTPTETPLTDEVLALAKSSDAVVLGAMGGPKWDGLDYSIRPERALLALRQELGLFANLRPVKLFAPLAQASTLKPEVVAGTDLLVVRELTGGIYFGQPKGVTTEPDWYRAGLQPWSTPRPEIERIARVAFDAAAGAAAG
;
A
#
# COMPACT_ATOMS: atom_id res chain seq x y z
N MET A 1 14.47 7.19 9.87
CA MET A 1 15.64 7.57 9.05
C MET A 1 16.95 7.22 9.72
N ALA A 2 17.17 7.59 10.99
CA ALA A 2 18.41 7.30 11.73
C ALA A 2 18.83 5.81 11.71
N VAL A 3 17.89 4.88 11.94
CA VAL A 3 18.17 3.44 11.93
C VAL A 3 18.70 2.95 10.56
N LEU A 4 18.14 3.46 9.45
CA LEU A 4 18.58 3.06 8.10
C LEU A 4 19.97 3.59 7.76
N LEU A 5 20.28 4.82 8.15
CA LEU A 5 21.62 5.40 7.97
C LEU A 5 22.67 4.64 8.78
N GLN A 6 22.33 4.27 10.02
CA GLN A 6 23.22 3.52 10.89
C GLN A 6 23.44 2.09 10.39
N ALA A 7 22.38 1.42 9.90
CA ALA A 7 22.50 0.09 9.30
C ALA A 7 23.39 0.12 8.03
N GLY A 8 23.21 1.12 7.15
CA GLY A 8 24.05 1.29 5.96
C GLY A 8 25.52 1.59 6.30
N ALA A 9 25.78 2.39 7.34
CA ALA A 9 27.15 2.62 7.81
C ALA A 9 27.85 1.32 8.26
N THR A 10 27.08 0.35 8.77
CA THR A 10 27.60 -0.96 9.22
C THR A 10 27.65 -2.04 8.13
N SER A 11 27.02 -1.82 6.98
CA SER A 11 26.94 -2.80 5.91
C SER A 11 27.17 -2.06 4.60
N SER A 12 28.34 -2.22 3.96
CA SER A 12 28.96 -1.50 2.81
C SER A 12 28.06 -0.84 1.73
N ILE A 13 27.02 -0.15 2.15
CA ILE A 13 25.89 0.39 1.41
C ILE A 13 25.77 1.82 1.92
N SER A 14 25.98 2.78 1.02
CA SER A 14 25.88 4.21 1.34
C SER A 14 24.56 4.74 0.80
N PRO A 15 23.46 4.74 1.58
CA PRO A 15 22.18 5.23 1.09
C PRO A 15 22.20 6.74 0.90
N SER A 16 21.88 7.21 -0.31
CA SER A 16 21.48 8.59 -0.56
C SER A 16 19.99 8.74 -0.26
N MET A 17 19.62 9.73 0.56
CA MET A 17 18.23 9.92 0.99
C MET A 17 17.72 11.31 0.61
N SER A 18 16.57 11.35 -0.06
CA SER A 18 15.81 12.56 -0.32
C SER A 18 14.48 12.50 0.44
N ARG A 19 14.12 13.60 1.13
CA ARG A 19 12.80 13.75 1.76
C ARG A 19 11.96 14.74 0.95
N ARG A 20 10.74 14.34 0.64
CA ARG A 20 9.71 15.21 0.03
C ARG A 20 8.37 15.02 0.75
N GLY A 21 7.63 16.12 0.91
CA GLY A 21 6.26 16.09 1.42
C GLY A 21 5.29 15.62 0.34
N TRP A 22 4.30 14.83 0.72
CA TRP A 22 3.48 14.06 -0.24
C TRP A 22 2.21 14.73 -0.71
N TRP A 23 1.83 15.90 -0.17
CA TRP A 23 0.60 16.68 -0.43
C TRP A 23 -0.08 17.14 0.88
N ALA A 24 0.03 16.37 1.97
CA ALA A 24 -0.64 16.67 3.26
C ALA A 24 -0.29 18.04 3.89
N GLU A 25 0.82 18.64 3.48
CA GLU A 25 1.26 19.95 3.95
C GLU A 25 0.74 21.12 3.08
N ARG A 26 0.13 20.88 1.91
CA ARG A 26 -0.31 21.92 0.96
C ARG A 26 -1.51 21.49 0.09
N PRO A 27 -2.75 21.78 0.50
CA PRO A 27 -3.64 22.31 -0.52
C PRO A 27 -4.36 23.56 -0.03
N SER A 28 -4.18 24.65 -0.76
CA SER A 28 -4.99 25.87 -0.67
C SER A 28 -6.02 25.95 -1.80
N THR A 29 -5.99 25.05 -2.80
CA THR A 29 -6.89 25.11 -3.96
C THR A 29 -7.37 23.74 -4.48
N PRO A 30 -8.54 23.67 -5.15
CA PRO A 30 -9.16 22.41 -5.65
C PRO A 30 -8.51 21.78 -6.88
N THR A 31 -7.49 22.41 -7.47
CA THR A 31 -6.87 22.00 -8.74
C THR A 31 -5.60 21.16 -8.56
N GLU A 32 -5.15 20.89 -7.34
CA GLU A 32 -3.92 20.16 -7.06
C GLU A 32 -4.19 18.65 -6.90
N THR A 33 -3.53 17.82 -7.72
CA THR A 33 -3.56 16.37 -7.60
C THR A 33 -2.79 15.89 -6.36
N PRO A 34 -3.29 14.86 -5.66
CA PRO A 34 -2.68 14.41 -4.40
C PRO A 34 -1.34 13.70 -4.58
N LEU A 35 -1.01 13.27 -5.80
CA LEU A 35 0.32 12.80 -6.19
C LEU A 35 0.86 13.73 -7.27
N THR A 36 1.91 14.49 -6.98
CA THR A 36 2.53 15.40 -7.95
C THR A 36 3.52 14.66 -8.85
N ASP A 37 3.71 15.19 -10.07
CA ASP A 37 4.67 14.62 -11.03
C ASP A 37 6.11 14.63 -10.49
N GLU A 38 6.49 15.65 -9.72
CA GLU A 38 7.82 15.72 -9.07
C GLU A 38 8.02 14.53 -8.11
N VAL A 39 7.02 14.25 -7.26
CA VAL A 39 7.10 13.15 -6.29
C VAL A 39 7.11 11.81 -7.02
N LEU A 40 6.31 11.65 -8.08
CA LEU A 40 6.29 10.44 -8.87
C LEU A 40 7.63 10.21 -9.60
N ALA A 41 8.22 11.25 -10.19
CA ALA A 41 9.52 11.19 -10.85
C ALA A 41 10.64 10.83 -9.88
N LEU A 42 10.61 11.39 -8.66
CA LEU A 42 11.55 11.03 -7.61
C LEU A 42 11.39 9.57 -7.19
N ALA A 43 10.14 9.10 -7.02
CA ALA A 43 9.88 7.72 -6.65
C ALA A 43 10.33 6.73 -7.74
N LYS A 44 10.10 7.04 -9.02
CA LYS A 44 10.53 6.21 -10.16
C LYS A 44 12.05 6.18 -10.34
N SER A 45 12.77 7.22 -9.91
CA SER A 45 14.23 7.27 -9.97
C SER A 45 14.94 6.76 -8.71
N SER A 46 14.18 6.32 -7.69
CA SER A 46 14.72 5.81 -6.43
C SER A 46 14.74 4.28 -6.40
N ASP A 47 15.75 3.69 -5.76
CA ASP A 47 15.83 2.23 -5.56
C ASP A 47 14.78 1.72 -4.56
N ALA A 48 14.41 2.55 -3.59
CA ALA A 48 13.41 2.23 -2.58
C ALA A 48 12.66 3.47 -2.13
N VAL A 49 11.38 3.29 -1.78
CA VAL A 49 10.52 4.35 -1.26
C VAL A 49 10.11 4.01 0.17
N VAL A 50 10.41 4.90 1.11
CA VAL A 50 9.96 4.80 2.50
C VAL A 50 8.81 5.76 2.72
N LEU A 51 7.62 5.21 2.97
CA LEU A 51 6.40 5.96 3.26
C LEU A 51 6.09 5.89 4.76
N GLY A 52 5.77 7.05 5.36
CA GLY A 52 5.36 7.13 6.76
C GLY A 52 3.88 6.79 6.97
N ALA A 53 3.02 7.81 6.98
CA ALA A 53 1.58 7.66 7.05
C ALA A 53 0.88 8.65 6.12
N MET A 54 -0.39 8.40 5.82
CA MET A 54 -1.20 9.21 4.92
C MET A 54 -2.67 9.18 5.38
N GLY A 55 -3.37 10.30 5.19
CA GLY A 55 -4.78 10.44 5.58
C GLY A 55 -4.97 11.04 6.98
N GLY A 56 -6.22 11.43 7.29
CA GLY A 56 -6.60 12.06 8.55
C GLY A 56 -7.85 12.96 8.45
N PRO A 57 -8.47 13.31 9.60
CA PRO A 57 -9.80 13.96 9.62
C PRO A 57 -9.89 15.30 8.87
N LYS A 58 -8.75 15.99 8.72
CA LYS A 58 -8.63 17.24 7.96
C LYS A 58 -9.13 17.10 6.52
N TRP A 59 -9.05 15.90 5.93
CA TRP A 59 -9.34 15.66 4.51
C TRP A 59 -10.64 14.89 4.25
N ASP A 60 -11.39 14.52 5.29
CA ASP A 60 -12.61 13.71 5.17
C ASP A 60 -13.73 14.43 4.40
N GLY A 61 -13.74 15.77 4.44
CA GLY A 61 -14.67 16.61 3.70
C GLY A 61 -14.32 16.81 2.22
N LEU A 62 -13.14 16.35 1.77
CA LEU A 62 -12.74 16.48 0.37
C LEU A 62 -13.46 15.47 -0.52
N ASP A 63 -13.62 15.85 -1.79
CA ASP A 63 -14.08 14.91 -2.81
C ASP A 63 -13.15 13.70 -2.88
N TYR A 64 -13.73 12.51 -3.07
CA TYR A 64 -12.99 11.26 -3.08
C TYR A 64 -11.83 11.24 -4.08
N SER A 65 -11.94 11.95 -5.20
CA SER A 65 -10.92 11.99 -6.26
C SER A 65 -9.63 12.71 -5.85
N ILE A 66 -9.69 13.62 -4.89
CA ILE A 66 -8.55 14.44 -4.44
C ILE A 66 -8.09 14.11 -3.02
N ARG A 67 -8.62 13.03 -2.44
CA ARG A 67 -8.19 12.58 -1.11
C ARG A 67 -6.77 12.03 -1.13
N PRO A 68 -6.01 12.16 -0.02
CA PRO A 68 -4.64 11.70 0.04
C PRO A 68 -4.52 10.21 -0.29
N GLU A 69 -5.46 9.37 0.14
CA GLU A 69 -5.48 7.93 -0.14
C GLU A 69 -5.45 7.60 -1.64
N ARG A 70 -5.91 8.52 -2.51
CA ARG A 70 -5.81 8.37 -3.97
C ARG A 70 -4.36 8.43 -4.45
N ALA A 71 -3.52 9.26 -3.84
CA ALA A 71 -2.11 9.33 -4.18
C ALA A 71 -1.39 8.01 -3.91
N LEU A 72 -1.71 7.35 -2.79
CA LEU A 72 -1.11 6.05 -2.47
C LEU A 72 -1.56 4.96 -3.45
N LEU A 73 -2.83 4.94 -3.85
CA LEU A 73 -3.32 4.01 -4.86
C LEU A 73 -2.67 4.26 -6.22
N ALA A 74 -2.60 5.52 -6.65
CA ALA A 74 -1.96 5.91 -7.90
C ALA A 74 -0.46 5.54 -7.90
N LEU A 75 0.26 5.87 -6.82
CA LEU A 75 1.68 5.57 -6.74
C LEU A 75 1.97 4.06 -6.81
N ARG A 76 1.17 3.24 -6.13
CA ARG A 76 1.32 1.77 -6.20
C ARG A 76 1.14 1.25 -7.61
N GLN A 77 0.16 1.78 -8.33
CA GLN A 77 -0.10 1.42 -9.73
C GLN A 77 1.04 1.89 -10.64
N GLU A 78 1.45 3.16 -10.53
CA GLU A 78 2.50 3.78 -11.34
C GLU A 78 3.88 3.16 -11.15
N LEU A 79 4.18 2.67 -9.94
CA LEU A 79 5.42 1.96 -9.63
C LEU A 79 5.31 0.44 -9.87
N GLY A 80 4.14 -0.06 -10.29
CA GLY A 80 3.92 -1.49 -10.54
C GLY A 80 4.04 -2.36 -9.27
N LEU A 81 3.79 -1.80 -8.09
CA LEU A 81 3.95 -2.46 -6.78
C LEU A 81 2.79 -3.43 -6.49
N PHE A 82 2.69 -4.50 -7.26
CA PHE A 82 1.57 -5.45 -7.20
C PHE A 82 1.59 -6.37 -5.97
N ALA A 83 2.77 -6.67 -5.41
CA ALA A 83 2.90 -7.59 -4.29
C ALA A 83 3.02 -6.84 -2.96
N ASN A 84 1.98 -6.92 -2.13
CA ASN A 84 2.01 -6.41 -0.77
C ASN A 84 2.28 -7.53 0.23
N LEU A 85 3.44 -7.49 0.87
CA LEU A 85 3.86 -8.44 1.89
C LEU A 85 3.57 -7.86 3.28
N ARG A 86 2.80 -8.59 4.10
CA ARG A 86 2.48 -8.19 5.48
C ARG A 86 2.77 -9.34 6.45
N PRO A 87 3.99 -9.39 7.03
CA PRO A 87 4.30 -10.37 8.06
C PRO A 87 3.48 -10.08 9.31
N VAL A 88 2.92 -11.12 9.92
CA VAL A 88 2.21 -11.08 11.20
C VAL A 88 2.93 -12.05 12.12
N LYS A 89 3.68 -11.51 13.07
CA LYS A 89 4.43 -12.27 14.07
C LYS A 89 4.03 -11.85 15.47
N LEU A 90 3.83 -12.81 16.35
CA LEU A 90 3.65 -12.52 17.77
C LEU A 90 5.00 -12.50 18.49
N PHE A 91 5.37 -11.34 19.03
CA PHE A 91 6.49 -11.25 19.95
C PHE A 91 6.01 -11.66 21.35
N ALA A 92 6.65 -12.66 21.96
CA ALA A 92 6.23 -13.20 23.26
C ALA A 92 6.02 -12.12 24.36
N PRO A 93 6.88 -11.08 24.48
CA PRO A 93 6.65 -10.00 25.45
C PRO A 93 5.38 -9.16 25.20
N LEU A 94 4.82 -9.22 23.99
CA LEU A 94 3.62 -8.47 23.59
C LEU A 94 2.37 -9.35 23.51
N ALA A 95 2.42 -10.60 23.98
CA ALA A 95 1.29 -11.53 23.90
C ALA A 95 0.01 -10.99 24.56
N GLN A 96 0.15 -10.25 25.66
CA GLN A 96 -0.97 -9.66 26.40
C GLN A 96 -1.62 -8.45 25.70
N ALA A 97 -0.99 -7.90 24.66
CA ALA A 97 -1.59 -6.85 23.83
C ALA A 97 -2.63 -7.41 22.84
N SER A 98 -2.63 -8.72 22.62
CA SER A 98 -3.64 -9.40 21.79
C SER A 98 -4.95 -9.53 22.56
N THR A 99 -6.07 -9.32 21.87
CA THR A 99 -7.42 -9.61 22.42
C THR A 99 -7.77 -11.10 22.36
N LEU A 100 -6.98 -11.92 21.65
CA LEU A 100 -7.15 -13.37 21.59
C LEU A 100 -6.44 -14.04 22.75
N LYS A 101 -6.93 -15.22 23.14
CA LYS A 101 -6.33 -16.02 24.20
C LYS A 101 -4.85 -16.32 23.88
N PRO A 102 -3.92 -16.18 24.85
CA PRO A 102 -2.49 -16.36 24.60
C PRO A 102 -2.14 -17.70 23.95
N GLU A 103 -2.79 -18.79 24.35
CA GLU A 103 -2.59 -20.13 23.80
C GLU A 103 -3.03 -20.28 22.33
N VAL A 104 -3.89 -19.38 21.82
CA VAL A 104 -4.34 -19.35 20.43
C VAL A 104 -3.34 -18.62 19.54
N VAL A 105 -2.72 -17.55 20.07
CA VAL A 105 -1.82 -16.68 19.28
C VAL A 105 -0.35 -17.02 19.47
N ALA A 106 0.00 -17.82 20.48
CA ALA A 106 1.35 -18.28 20.72
C ALA A 106 1.95 -18.93 19.46
N GLY A 107 3.15 -18.48 19.07
CA GLY A 107 3.85 -19.00 17.89
C GLY A 107 3.28 -18.54 16.55
N THR A 108 2.38 -17.54 16.52
CA THR A 108 1.90 -16.97 15.25
C THR A 108 3.08 -16.42 14.44
N ASP A 109 3.31 -17.03 13.28
CA ASP A 109 4.23 -16.56 12.24
C ASP A 109 3.59 -16.83 10.87
N LEU A 110 2.99 -15.80 10.29
CA LEU A 110 2.34 -15.88 8.99
C LEU A 110 2.73 -14.70 8.12
N LEU A 111 2.69 -14.90 6.81
CA LEU A 111 2.90 -13.87 5.81
C LEU A 111 1.65 -13.72 4.96
N VAL A 112 0.99 -12.57 5.03
CA VAL A 112 -0.10 -12.25 4.09
C VAL A 112 0.52 -11.66 2.83
N VAL A 113 0.29 -12.35 1.70
CA VAL A 113 0.67 -11.89 0.36
C VAL A 113 -0.59 -11.42 -0.36
N ARG A 114 -0.66 -10.12 -0.64
CA ARG A 114 -1.85 -9.47 -1.22
C ARG A 114 -1.53 -8.83 -2.56
N GLU A 115 -2.35 -9.11 -3.56
CA GLU A 115 -2.36 -8.36 -4.83
C GLU A 115 -2.87 -6.93 -4.56
N LEU A 116 -2.12 -5.94 -5.06
CA LEU A 116 -2.27 -4.53 -4.68
C LEU A 116 -2.57 -3.58 -5.83
N THR A 117 -2.50 -4.02 -7.09
CA THR A 117 -2.67 -3.13 -8.27
C THR A 117 -3.79 -3.55 -9.22
N GLY A 118 -4.56 -4.59 -8.90
CA GLY A 118 -5.69 -5.09 -9.68
C GLY A 118 -6.98 -5.26 -8.86
N GLY A 119 -7.86 -6.13 -9.36
CA GLY A 119 -9.14 -6.46 -8.73
C GLY A 119 -10.11 -5.28 -8.66
N ILE A 120 -11.05 -5.33 -7.70
CA ILE A 120 -12.11 -4.31 -7.58
C ILE A 120 -11.59 -2.89 -7.35
N TYR A 121 -10.34 -2.71 -6.89
CA TYR A 121 -9.74 -1.39 -6.67
C TYR A 121 -9.43 -0.66 -7.97
N PHE A 122 -9.14 -1.38 -9.06
CA PHE A 122 -8.72 -0.78 -10.34
C PHE A 122 -9.59 -1.22 -11.54
N GLY A 123 -10.47 -2.21 -11.38
CA GLY A 123 -11.39 -2.66 -12.42
C GLY A 123 -12.27 -1.54 -12.96
N GLN A 124 -12.48 -1.51 -14.29
CA GLN A 124 -13.31 -0.54 -15.00
C GLN A 124 -14.38 -1.26 -15.84
N PRO A 125 -15.52 -0.63 -16.11
CA PRO A 125 -15.93 0.72 -15.69
C PRO A 125 -16.38 0.79 -14.22
N LYS A 126 -16.15 1.92 -13.55
CA LYS A 126 -16.70 2.22 -12.22
C LYS A 126 -17.68 3.38 -12.27
N GLY A 127 -18.79 3.28 -11.56
CA GLY A 127 -19.72 4.38 -11.47
C GLY A 127 -20.95 4.05 -10.64
N VAL A 128 -21.74 5.09 -10.38
CA VAL A 128 -23.10 4.95 -9.85
C VAL A 128 -24.03 5.47 -10.93
N THR A 129 -24.88 4.59 -11.48
CA THR A 129 -25.93 4.98 -12.41
C THR A 129 -27.21 5.25 -11.63
N THR A 130 -27.97 6.26 -12.07
CA THR A 130 -29.34 6.49 -11.58
C THR A 130 -30.26 5.91 -12.63
N GLU A 131 -31.08 4.98 -12.20
CA GLU A 131 -31.96 4.23 -13.07
C GLU A 131 -33.37 4.85 -13.05
N PRO A 132 -34.25 4.50 -14.02
CA PRO A 132 -35.53 5.19 -14.24
C PRO A 132 -36.44 5.27 -13.00
N ASP A 133 -36.35 4.27 -12.10
CA ASP A 133 -37.19 4.20 -10.89
C ASP A 133 -36.54 4.84 -9.65
N TRP A 134 -35.63 5.81 -9.85
CA TRP A 134 -34.92 6.55 -8.78
C TRP A 134 -33.98 5.72 -7.91
N TYR A 135 -33.70 4.46 -8.27
CA TYR A 135 -32.70 3.65 -7.60
C TYR A 135 -31.29 3.98 -8.12
N ARG A 136 -30.32 3.96 -7.19
CA ARG A 136 -28.91 4.13 -7.51
C ARG A 136 -28.25 2.75 -7.57
N ALA A 137 -27.74 2.38 -8.75
CA ALA A 137 -26.98 1.15 -8.94
C ALA A 137 -25.48 1.46 -8.96
N GLY A 138 -24.69 0.78 -8.13
CA GLY A 138 -23.23 0.89 -8.14
C GLY A 138 -22.59 -0.22 -8.96
N LEU A 139 -21.72 0.14 -9.89
CA LEU A 139 -20.92 -0.80 -10.68
C LEU A 139 -19.46 -0.77 -10.22
N GLN A 140 -18.97 -1.92 -9.74
CA GLN A 140 -17.58 -2.15 -9.39
C GLN A 140 -17.14 -3.53 -9.87
N PRO A 141 -16.63 -3.66 -11.10
CA PRO A 141 -16.26 -4.95 -11.65
C PRO A 141 -15.03 -5.50 -10.94
N TRP A 142 -15.07 -6.80 -10.63
CA TRP A 142 -13.88 -7.56 -10.27
C TRP A 142 -13.25 -8.09 -11.55
N SER A 143 -12.12 -7.51 -11.96
CA SER A 143 -11.30 -8.03 -13.04
C SER A 143 -9.89 -8.26 -12.54
N THR A 144 -9.43 -9.51 -12.63
CA THR A 144 -8.04 -9.88 -12.35
C THR A 144 -7.61 -10.83 -13.47
N PRO A 145 -6.97 -10.30 -14.53
CA PRO A 145 -6.42 -11.10 -15.61
C PRO A 145 -5.53 -12.22 -15.11
N ARG A 146 -5.50 -13.34 -15.84
CA ARG A 146 -4.64 -14.50 -15.51
C ARG A 146 -3.18 -14.11 -15.21
N PRO A 147 -2.52 -13.21 -15.96
CA PRO A 147 -1.16 -12.78 -15.64
C PRO A 147 -1.02 -12.10 -14.26
N GLU A 148 -2.03 -11.37 -13.78
CA GLU A 148 -2.01 -10.75 -12.46
C GLU A 148 -2.09 -11.77 -11.33
N ILE A 149 -2.85 -12.85 -11.53
CA ILE A 149 -2.94 -13.97 -10.59
C ILE A 149 -1.62 -14.75 -10.58
N GLU A 150 -1.04 -15.03 -11.74
CA GLU A 150 0.20 -15.80 -11.85
C GLU A 150 1.38 -15.09 -11.19
N ARG A 151 1.55 -13.77 -11.41
CA ARG A 151 2.67 -13.02 -10.81
C ARG A 151 2.59 -12.98 -9.28
N ILE A 152 1.39 -12.81 -8.70
CA ILE A 152 1.25 -12.74 -7.23
C ILE A 152 1.41 -14.13 -6.61
N ALA A 153 0.91 -15.18 -7.29
CA ALA A 153 1.09 -16.56 -6.85
C ALA A 153 2.58 -16.94 -6.81
N ARG A 154 3.38 -16.56 -7.83
CA ARG A 154 4.83 -16.79 -7.83
C ARG A 154 5.51 -16.17 -6.61
N VAL A 155 5.22 -14.89 -6.33
CA VAL A 155 5.77 -14.22 -5.14
C VAL A 155 5.38 -14.95 -3.85
N ALA A 156 4.13 -15.44 -3.75
CA ALA A 156 3.70 -16.20 -2.59
C ALA A 156 4.42 -17.56 -2.44
N PHE A 157 4.61 -18.28 -3.54
CA PHE A 157 5.36 -19.55 -3.55
C PHE A 157 6.84 -19.34 -3.21
N ASP A 158 7.48 -18.32 -3.80
CA ASP A 158 8.88 -17.99 -3.53
C ASP A 158 9.07 -17.60 -2.06
N ALA A 159 8.15 -16.80 -1.50
CA ALA A 159 8.18 -16.43 -0.09
C ALA A 159 7.96 -17.63 0.83
N ALA A 160 7.05 -18.55 0.49
CA ALA A 160 6.81 -19.77 1.26
C ALA A 160 8.03 -20.72 1.22
N ALA A 161 8.69 -20.84 0.06
CA ALA A 161 9.89 -21.65 -0.09
C ALA A 161 11.06 -21.08 0.74
N GLY A 162 11.23 -19.76 0.78
CA GLY A 162 12.24 -19.10 1.61
C GLY A 162 11.93 -19.14 3.11
N ALA A 163 10.65 -19.13 3.50
CA ALA A 163 10.23 -19.18 4.90
C ALA A 163 10.47 -20.55 5.56
N ALA A 164 10.62 -21.63 4.79
CA ALA A 164 10.85 -22.98 5.31
C ALA A 164 12.29 -23.23 5.81
N ALA A 165 13.20 -22.25 5.69
CA ALA A 165 14.62 -22.38 6.04
C ALA A 165 15.05 -21.57 7.28
N GLY A 166 14.10 -21.04 8.06
CA GLY A 166 14.35 -20.25 9.28
C GLY A 166 14.09 -21.01 10.57
#